data_AF-A0AAW3YW47-F1
#
_entry.id   AF-A0AAW3YW47-F1
#
_cell.length_a   1.000
_cell.length_b   1.000
_cell.length_c   1.000
_cell.angle_alpha   90.00
_cell.angle_beta   90.00
_cell.angle_gamma   90.00
#
_symmetry.space_group_name_H-M   'P 1'
#
loop_
_entity.id
_entity.type
_entity.pdbx_description
1 polymer ?
#
loop_
_entity_poly.entity_id
_entity_poly.type
_entity_poly.pdbx_seq_one_letter_code
_entity_poly.pdbx_strand_id
1 'polypeptide(L)'
;MKKNNFFVLFTVFLFSQMAFGESGDVSEYCNKVSNIAKSYVNYGEKSHIPDFPIWIVENKKRTWFYHAPDEKCKSGTFIIEGDIVSLYKIVKDYGYASYISKDNIETKGWVNLESLAKLNLASYKGNKKHLNVSDFLVTNDEVWIILNESYHLFEQKHMVGEQNYHNFIGGFIFGNYYYKFNQHDYNDFSLVTSNVNYDKKLIGMDDDYVISSITLKNKNYKTLKGVRIGDSVDKIMELYNHIPYKQTDNEIEFSLRDMSMSFELKEGLHSHN
;
A
#
# COMPACT_ATOMS: atom_id res chain seq x y z
N MET A 1 -9.83 -9.26 -35.30
CA MET A 1 -9.24 -9.21 -33.95
C MET A 1 -9.75 -7.97 -33.24
N LYS A 2 -10.81 -8.07 -32.44
CA LYS A 2 -11.30 -6.97 -31.61
C LYS A 2 -10.53 -6.97 -30.28
N LYS A 3 -9.99 -5.82 -29.89
CA LYS A 3 -9.25 -5.61 -28.65
C LYS A 3 -10.24 -5.52 -27.49
N ASN A 4 -10.10 -6.41 -26.52
CA ASN A 4 -10.80 -6.33 -25.25
C ASN A 4 -10.03 -5.37 -24.34
N ASN A 5 -10.66 -4.27 -23.94
CA ASN A 5 -10.13 -3.38 -22.91
C ASN A 5 -10.78 -3.76 -21.58
N PHE A 6 -9.94 -4.20 -20.64
CA PHE A 6 -10.24 -4.38 -19.24
C PHE A 6 -9.70 -3.17 -18.46
N PHE A 7 -10.18 -2.97 -17.25
CA PHE A 7 -9.57 -2.09 -16.28
C PHE A 7 -9.27 -2.91 -15.02
N VAL A 8 -8.10 -2.69 -14.42
CA VAL A 8 -7.78 -3.20 -13.08
C VAL A 8 -7.85 -1.99 -12.18
N LEU A 9 -8.78 -1.95 -11.23
CA LEU A 9 -8.96 -0.85 -10.29
C LEU A 9 -8.49 -1.31 -8.90
N PHE A 10 -7.56 -0.58 -8.32
CA PHE A 10 -7.16 -0.73 -6.92
C PHE A 10 -7.77 0.42 -6.11
N THR A 11 -8.51 0.16 -5.03
CA THR A 11 -9.05 1.22 -4.16
C THR A 11 -8.74 0.96 -2.68
N VAL A 12 -8.56 2.04 -1.91
CA VAL A 12 -8.32 1.98 -0.46
C VAL A 12 -9.58 2.41 0.32
N PHE A 13 -10.19 1.53 1.12
CA PHE A 13 -11.36 1.76 1.98
C PHE A 13 -11.00 2.04 3.44
N LEU A 14 -11.51 3.13 4.01
CA LEU A 14 -11.26 3.51 5.40
C LEU A 14 -12.17 2.75 6.39
N PHE A 15 -11.59 1.94 7.28
CA PHE A 15 -12.25 1.52 8.53
C PHE A 15 -11.51 2.09 9.74
N SER A 16 -12.28 2.55 10.75
CA SER A 16 -11.76 2.96 12.06
C SER A 16 -11.99 1.83 13.06
N GLN A 17 -10.98 1.52 13.86
CA GLN A 17 -11.14 0.75 15.09
C GLN A 17 -10.51 1.56 16.23
N MET A 18 -11.24 1.63 17.35
CA MET A 18 -10.78 2.24 18.60
C MET A 18 -9.90 1.24 19.35
N ALA A 19 -8.78 1.72 19.90
CA ALA A 19 -7.95 0.96 20.82
C ALA A 19 -8.12 1.52 22.24
N PHE A 20 -8.19 0.62 23.23
CA PHE A 20 -8.19 0.90 24.67
C PHE A 20 -6.83 0.58 25.28
N GLY A 21 -6.45 1.30 26.35
CA GLY A 21 -5.57 0.79 27.41
C GLY A 21 -4.54 1.76 28.03
N GLU A 22 -4.59 1.93 29.36
CA GLU A 22 -3.70 2.72 30.24
C GLU A 22 -2.54 1.93 30.89
N SER A 23 -1.47 2.63 31.34
CA SER A 23 -0.81 2.58 32.70
C SER A 23 0.67 3.06 32.67
N GLY A 24 1.06 4.03 33.53
CA GLY A 24 2.42 4.65 33.69
C GLY A 24 3.42 3.76 34.44
N ASP A 25 4.73 3.72 34.19
CA ASP A 25 5.77 4.78 34.15
C ASP A 25 6.63 4.72 32.84
N VAL A 26 6.71 3.52 32.23
CA VAL A 26 7.25 3.30 30.87
C VAL A 26 6.32 3.93 29.82
N SER A 27 5.01 3.94 30.05
CA SER A 27 4.08 4.51 29.08
C SER A 27 4.16 6.03 28.98
N GLU A 28 4.46 6.77 30.06
CA GLU A 28 4.61 8.23 29.97
C GLU A 28 5.85 8.59 29.13
N TYR A 29 6.98 7.92 29.39
CA TYR A 29 8.18 8.06 28.57
C TYR A 29 7.89 7.74 27.10
N CYS A 30 7.27 6.58 26.83
CA CYS A 30 6.96 6.17 25.46
C CYS A 30 5.93 7.09 24.79
N ASN A 31 4.97 7.63 25.54
CA ASN A 31 4.02 8.62 25.03
C ASN A 31 4.75 9.91 24.63
N LYS A 32 5.69 10.39 25.46
CA LYS A 32 6.51 11.55 25.14
C LYS A 32 7.36 11.32 23.89
N VAL A 33 8.08 10.20 23.82
CA VAL A 33 8.91 9.86 22.65
C VAL A 33 8.04 9.68 21.40
N SER A 34 6.89 9.03 21.51
CA SER A 34 5.93 8.85 20.42
C SER A 34 5.41 10.20 19.91
N ASN A 35 5.04 11.12 20.81
CA ASN A 35 4.59 12.45 20.44
C ASN A 35 5.68 13.25 19.71
N ILE A 36 6.93 13.18 20.20
CA ILE A 36 8.07 13.78 19.51
C ILE A 36 8.25 13.16 18.12
N ALA A 37 8.17 11.83 17.99
CA ALA A 37 8.32 11.12 16.73
C ALA A 37 7.20 11.45 15.72
N LYS A 38 5.96 11.63 16.19
CA LYS A 38 4.83 12.09 15.38
C LYS A 38 5.09 13.47 14.81
N SER A 39 5.52 14.41 15.65
CA SER A 39 5.90 15.77 15.23
C SER A 39 7.28 15.84 14.58
N TYR A 40 8.02 14.73 14.51
CA TYR A 40 9.39 14.74 14.02
C TYR A 40 9.37 15.06 12.53
N VAL A 41 9.90 16.23 12.22
CA VAL A 41 10.23 16.71 10.90
C VAL A 41 11.68 17.18 10.98
N ASN A 42 12.47 16.97 9.93
CA ASN A 42 13.77 17.61 9.85
C ASN A 42 13.56 19.14 9.81
N TYR A 43 14.52 19.91 10.33
CA TYR A 43 14.37 21.36 10.52
C TYR A 43 14.00 22.07 9.20
N GLY A 44 12.74 22.50 9.06
CA GLY A 44 12.23 23.16 7.85
C GLY A 44 11.68 22.24 6.75
N GLU A 45 11.52 20.94 7.01
CA GLU A 45 11.20 19.92 5.99
C GLU A 45 9.91 19.14 6.31
N LYS A 46 9.47 18.33 5.34
CA LYS A 46 8.35 17.38 5.43
C LYS A 46 8.75 16.15 6.26
N SER A 47 7.79 15.32 6.69
CA SER A 47 8.14 14.01 7.30
C SER A 47 9.03 13.20 6.35
N HIS A 48 9.96 12.44 6.93
CA HIS A 48 10.78 11.51 6.16
C HIS A 48 9.95 10.27 5.77
N ILE A 49 9.34 10.35 4.59
CA ILE A 49 8.62 9.25 3.93
C ILE A 49 9.65 8.36 3.22
N PRO A 50 9.59 7.03 3.39
CA PRO A 50 10.52 6.15 2.71
C PRO A 50 10.33 6.22 1.18
N ASP A 51 11.45 6.15 0.47
CA ASP A 51 11.47 6.13 -1.00
C ASP A 51 10.88 4.87 -1.61
N PHE A 52 10.78 3.81 -0.81
CA PHE A 52 10.15 2.56 -1.17
C PHE A 52 9.31 2.07 0.01
N PRO A 53 7.98 1.89 -0.15
CA PRO A 53 7.11 1.66 1.00
C PRO A 53 7.05 0.19 1.45
N ILE A 54 7.55 -0.79 0.67
CA ILE A 54 7.40 -2.22 0.99
C ILE A 54 8.73 -2.81 1.46
N TRP A 55 8.76 -3.31 2.69
CA TRP A 55 9.98 -3.86 3.30
C TRP A 55 9.73 -5.30 3.75
N ILE A 56 10.80 -6.09 3.81
CA ILE A 56 10.78 -7.48 4.25
C ILE A 56 11.68 -7.65 5.48
N VAL A 57 11.26 -8.49 6.41
CA VAL A 57 12.09 -8.86 7.57
C VAL A 57 13.18 -9.83 7.12
N GLU A 58 14.44 -9.45 7.29
CA GLU A 58 15.61 -10.32 7.03
C GLU A 58 16.23 -10.87 8.32
N ASN A 59 15.85 -10.30 9.46
CA ASN A 59 16.33 -10.74 10.75
C ASN A 59 15.92 -12.21 11.01
N LYS A 60 16.92 -13.06 11.24
CA LYS A 60 16.74 -14.48 11.61
C LYS A 60 16.09 -14.66 12.99
N LYS A 61 16.08 -13.61 13.81
CA LYS A 61 15.39 -13.55 15.11
C LYS A 61 14.10 -12.74 14.98
N ARG A 62 13.39 -12.60 16.10
CA ARG A 62 12.19 -11.76 16.18
C ARG A 62 12.54 -10.29 15.95
N THR A 63 11.81 -9.66 15.04
CA THR A 63 11.77 -8.20 14.88
C THR A 63 10.58 -7.67 15.67
N TRP A 64 10.86 -6.92 16.73
CA TRP A 64 9.82 -6.47 17.65
C TRP A 64 9.20 -5.15 17.19
N PHE A 65 7.92 -4.99 17.47
CA PHE A 65 7.27 -3.69 17.42
C PHE A 65 7.54 -2.90 18.70
N TYR A 66 7.58 -1.59 18.59
CA TYR A 66 7.76 -0.64 19.67
C TYR A 66 6.65 0.42 19.63
N HIS A 67 6.20 0.87 20.79
CA HIS A 67 5.17 1.93 20.91
C HIS A 67 5.72 3.32 20.53
N ALA A 68 7.04 3.49 20.60
CA ALA A 68 7.79 4.67 20.19
C ALA A 68 9.18 4.23 19.66
N PRO A 69 9.90 5.07 18.89
CA PRO A 69 11.20 4.72 18.31
C PRO A 69 12.34 4.77 19.36
N ASP A 70 12.25 3.90 20.36
CA ASP A 70 13.24 3.74 21.42
C ASP A 70 13.17 2.32 22.00
N GLU A 71 14.32 1.72 22.31
CA GLU A 71 14.41 0.35 22.82
C GLU A 71 13.59 0.11 24.10
N LYS A 72 13.43 1.13 24.96
CA LYS A 72 12.63 1.02 26.18
C LYS A 72 11.14 0.88 25.91
N CYS A 73 10.69 1.20 24.69
CA CYS A 73 9.29 1.19 24.28
C CYS A 73 8.88 -0.10 23.56
N LYS A 74 9.69 -1.15 23.69
CA LYS A 74 9.43 -2.47 23.14
C LYS A 74 8.05 -2.99 23.53
N SER A 75 7.29 -3.46 22.56
CA SER A 75 5.99 -4.09 22.77
C SER A 75 6.11 -5.61 22.90
N GLY A 76 5.00 -6.29 23.20
CA GLY A 76 4.92 -7.75 23.20
C GLY A 76 4.74 -8.38 21.81
N THR A 77 4.61 -7.58 20.76
CA THR A 77 4.32 -8.04 19.39
C THR A 77 5.57 -8.03 18.53
N PHE A 78 5.70 -9.03 17.66
CA PHE A 78 6.84 -9.17 16.75
C PHE A 78 6.42 -9.77 15.41
N ILE A 79 7.27 -9.55 14.42
CA ILE A 79 7.28 -10.18 13.11
C ILE A 79 8.57 -11.01 12.96
N ILE A 80 8.57 -11.92 12.00
CA ILE A 80 9.65 -12.88 11.77
C ILE A 80 10.16 -12.78 10.33
N GLU A 81 11.30 -13.43 10.06
CA GLU A 81 11.89 -13.49 8.72
C GLU A 81 10.85 -13.82 7.64
N GLY A 82 10.85 -13.03 6.57
CA GLY A 82 9.96 -13.18 5.43
C GLY A 82 8.60 -12.47 5.56
N ASP A 83 8.25 -11.96 6.75
CA ASP A 83 7.11 -11.05 6.89
C ASP A 83 7.36 -9.76 6.11
N ILE A 84 6.33 -9.26 5.44
CA ILE A 84 6.38 -8.02 4.66
C ILE A 84 5.56 -6.96 5.37
N VAL A 85 6.12 -5.76 5.45
CA VAL A 85 5.53 -4.59 6.09
C VAL A 85 5.46 -3.40 5.13
N SER A 86 4.45 -2.56 5.32
CA SER A 86 4.39 -1.24 4.72
C SER A 86 5.03 -0.22 5.66
N LEU A 87 6.04 0.50 5.19
CA LEU A 87 6.73 1.53 5.93
C LEU A 87 6.19 2.92 5.56
N TYR A 88 5.85 3.72 6.56
CA TYR A 88 5.18 5.02 6.35
C TYR A 88 6.04 6.23 6.69
N LYS A 89 6.83 6.13 7.76
CA LYS A 89 7.67 7.21 8.27
C LYS A 89 8.95 6.67 8.87
N ILE A 90 10.06 7.35 8.68
CA ILE A 90 11.34 7.03 9.30
C ILE A 90 11.70 8.10 10.32
N VAL A 91 12.12 7.67 11.52
CA VAL A 91 12.69 8.53 12.56
C VAL A 91 13.94 7.83 13.09
N LYS A 92 15.12 8.40 12.77
CA LYS A 92 16.42 7.79 13.06
C LYS A 92 16.47 6.35 12.52
N ASP A 93 16.79 5.38 13.37
CA ASP A 93 16.96 3.98 13.03
C ASP A 93 15.65 3.17 13.11
N TYR A 94 14.51 3.85 13.31
CA TYR A 94 13.20 3.22 13.39
C TYR A 94 12.30 3.65 12.24
N GLY A 95 11.54 2.70 11.73
CA GLY A 95 10.46 2.92 10.80
C GLY A 95 9.11 2.69 11.47
N TYR A 96 8.13 3.57 11.24
CA TYR A 96 6.74 3.32 11.59
C TYR A 96 6.11 2.45 10.50
N ALA A 97 5.77 1.22 10.87
CA ALA A 97 5.37 0.16 9.95
C ALA A 97 3.95 -0.33 10.23
N SER A 98 3.30 -0.85 9.17
CA SER A 98 2.09 -1.66 9.26
C SER A 98 2.37 -3.07 8.75
N TYR A 99 2.04 -4.06 9.57
CA TYR A 99 2.04 -5.47 9.22
C TYR A 99 0.60 -5.98 9.18
N ILE A 100 0.24 -6.70 8.11
CA ILE A 100 -1.04 -7.40 8.03
C ILE A 100 -0.76 -8.90 8.06
N SER A 101 -1.25 -9.57 9.11
CA SER A 101 -1.08 -11.02 9.25
C SER A 101 -1.92 -11.79 8.23
N LYS A 102 -1.64 -13.09 8.09
CA LYS A 102 -2.44 -14.03 7.28
C LYS A 102 -3.93 -14.06 7.68
N ASP A 103 -4.23 -13.72 8.93
CA ASP A 103 -5.58 -13.68 9.49
C ASP A 103 -6.23 -12.30 9.30
N ASN A 104 -5.63 -11.44 8.44
CA ASN A 104 -6.10 -10.10 8.13
C ASN A 104 -6.15 -9.17 9.36
N ILE A 105 -5.26 -9.40 10.34
CA ILE A 105 -5.09 -8.56 11.53
C ILE A 105 -3.94 -7.59 11.26
N GLU A 106 -4.22 -6.30 11.38
CA GLU A 106 -3.25 -5.24 11.17
C GLU A 106 -2.58 -4.84 12.49
N THR A 107 -1.25 -4.84 12.51
CA THR A 107 -0.43 -4.33 13.62
C THR A 107 0.37 -3.14 13.13
N LYS A 108 0.29 -2.01 13.85
CA LYS A 108 1.10 -0.81 13.59
C LYS A 108 2.02 -0.54 14.75
N GLY A 109 3.22 -0.05 14.45
CA GLY A 109 4.18 0.37 15.45
C GLY A 109 5.54 0.68 14.85
N TRP A 110 6.47 1.08 15.69
CA TRP A 110 7.85 1.33 15.29
C TRP A 110 8.62 0.01 15.23
N VAL A 111 9.50 -0.14 14.25
CA VAL A 111 10.37 -1.31 14.06
C VAL A 111 11.77 -0.82 13.75
N ASN A 112 12.80 -1.51 14.26
CA ASN A 112 14.18 -1.16 13.99
C ASN A 112 14.53 -1.52 12.53
N LEU A 113 15.02 -0.55 11.78
CA LEU A 113 15.33 -0.66 10.36
C LEU A 113 16.50 -1.63 10.07
N GLU A 114 17.42 -1.85 11.02
CA GLU A 114 18.51 -2.84 10.86
C GLU A 114 17.98 -4.27 10.68
N SER A 115 16.73 -4.52 11.06
CA SER A 115 16.10 -5.83 10.97
C SER A 115 15.34 -6.06 9.67
N LEU A 116 15.27 -5.03 8.82
CA LEU A 116 14.48 -5.00 7.59
C LEU A 116 15.37 -4.72 6.37
N ALA A 117 14.89 -5.14 5.21
CA ALA A 117 15.42 -4.71 3.92
C ALA A 117 14.28 -4.27 2.99
N LYS A 118 14.60 -3.44 2.00
CA LYS A 118 13.66 -3.12 0.91
C LYS A 118 13.33 -4.40 0.14
N LEU A 119 12.05 -4.63 -0.13
CA LEU A 119 11.64 -5.82 -0.88
C LEU A 119 12.16 -5.75 -2.32
N ASN A 120 12.95 -6.74 -2.75
CA ASN A 120 13.40 -6.86 -4.13
C ASN A 120 12.29 -7.44 -5.03
N LEU A 121 11.48 -6.55 -5.62
CA LEU A 121 10.33 -6.90 -6.46
C LEU A 121 10.69 -7.72 -7.70
N ALA A 122 11.88 -7.55 -8.28
CA ALA A 122 12.29 -8.31 -9.46
C ALA A 122 12.44 -9.82 -9.16
N SER A 123 12.85 -10.15 -7.93
CA SER A 123 13.03 -11.53 -7.49
C SER A 123 11.83 -12.12 -6.76
N TYR A 124 10.99 -11.27 -6.17
CA TYR A 124 9.89 -11.70 -5.32
C TYR A 124 8.73 -12.29 -6.13
N LYS A 125 8.20 -13.44 -5.68
CA LYS A 125 7.17 -14.21 -6.39
C LYS A 125 5.78 -14.16 -5.76
N GLY A 126 5.60 -13.35 -4.72
CA GLY A 126 4.34 -13.29 -3.99
C GLY A 126 4.08 -14.53 -3.13
N ASN A 127 3.10 -14.43 -2.24
CA ASN A 127 2.58 -15.57 -1.50
C ASN A 127 1.44 -16.23 -2.30
N LYS A 128 1.49 -17.56 -2.42
CA LYS A 128 0.49 -18.37 -3.15
C LYS A 128 -0.72 -18.79 -2.31
N LYS A 129 -0.84 -18.35 -1.07
CA LYS A 129 -1.91 -18.78 -0.15
C LYS A 129 -2.70 -17.62 0.42
N HIS A 130 -2.06 -16.47 0.59
CA HIS A 130 -2.65 -15.28 1.22
C HIS A 130 -2.22 -14.03 0.46
N LEU A 131 -3.05 -12.99 0.48
CA LEU A 131 -2.64 -11.67 0.01
C LEU A 131 -1.65 -11.04 0.98
N ASN A 132 -0.78 -10.23 0.43
CA ASN A 132 0.09 -9.32 1.15
C ASN A 132 0.02 -7.92 0.51
N VAL A 133 0.52 -6.88 1.18
CA VAL A 133 0.64 -5.52 0.63
C VAL A 133 1.33 -5.51 -0.74
N SER A 134 2.27 -6.43 -0.97
CA SER A 134 2.97 -6.61 -2.25
C SER A 134 2.09 -7.12 -3.40
N ASP A 135 0.89 -7.64 -3.15
CA ASP A 135 -0.04 -8.05 -4.21
C ASP A 135 -0.76 -6.84 -4.82
N PHE A 136 -0.75 -5.68 -4.14
CA PHE A 136 -1.41 -4.44 -4.55
C PHE A 136 -0.46 -3.50 -5.28
N LEU A 137 0.23 -4.05 -6.28
CA LEU A 137 1.12 -3.32 -7.18
C LEU A 137 0.95 -3.85 -8.61
N VAL A 138 1.40 -3.04 -9.56
CA VAL A 138 1.46 -3.42 -10.98
C VAL A 138 2.80 -3.06 -11.57
N THR A 139 3.19 -3.78 -12.62
CA THR A 139 4.48 -3.57 -13.27
C THR A 139 4.45 -3.90 -14.75
N ASN A 140 5.32 -3.26 -15.53
CA ASN A 140 5.69 -3.64 -16.88
C ASN A 140 7.11 -4.25 -16.93
N ASP A 141 7.60 -4.77 -15.79
CA ASP A 141 8.95 -5.29 -15.53
C ASP A 141 10.06 -4.22 -15.37
N GLU A 142 9.88 -3.01 -15.91
CA GLU A 142 10.82 -1.89 -15.79
C GLU A 142 10.41 -0.89 -14.69
N VAL A 143 9.11 -0.61 -14.63
CA VAL A 143 8.46 0.30 -13.70
C VAL A 143 7.55 -0.49 -12.78
N TRP A 144 7.65 -0.20 -11.49
CA TRP A 144 6.75 -0.71 -10.46
C TRP A 144 5.90 0.45 -9.94
N ILE A 145 4.59 0.28 -10.00
CA ILE A 145 3.60 1.21 -9.46
C ILE A 145 2.99 0.57 -8.23
N ILE A 146 3.19 1.20 -7.08
CA ILE A 146 2.92 0.59 -5.78
C ILE A 146 1.92 1.47 -5.03
N LEU A 147 0.86 0.88 -4.48
CA LEU A 147 -0.03 1.61 -3.59
C LEU A 147 0.74 2.13 -2.36
N ASN A 148 0.35 3.31 -1.88
CA ASN A 148 0.99 4.05 -0.79
C ASN A 148 2.41 4.56 -1.08
N GLU A 149 2.95 4.39 -2.29
CA GLU A 149 4.19 5.05 -2.68
C GLU A 149 3.98 6.57 -2.77
N SER A 150 5.00 7.34 -2.38
CA SER A 150 5.09 8.78 -2.62
C SER A 150 4.90 9.09 -4.10
N TYR A 151 3.92 9.93 -4.45
CA TYR A 151 3.74 10.35 -5.83
C TYR A 151 4.92 11.21 -6.31
N HIS A 152 5.45 12.08 -5.43
CA HIS A 152 6.60 12.91 -5.75
C HIS A 152 7.84 12.08 -6.14
N LEU A 153 8.06 10.94 -5.48
CA LEU A 153 9.16 10.03 -5.84
C LEU A 153 8.83 9.17 -7.06
N PHE A 154 7.55 8.80 -7.22
CA PHE A 154 7.08 8.08 -8.40
C PHE A 154 7.26 8.89 -9.69
N GLU A 155 6.88 10.17 -9.71
CA GLU A 155 6.94 11.02 -10.92
C GLU A 155 8.38 11.29 -11.39
N GLN A 156 9.37 11.14 -10.51
CA GLN A 156 10.79 11.26 -10.84
C GLN A 156 11.34 10.04 -11.59
N LYS A 157 10.59 8.93 -11.67
CA LYS A 157 10.99 7.73 -12.42
C LYS A 157 10.91 8.03 -13.94
N HIS A 158 12.05 8.23 -14.57
CA HIS A 158 12.16 8.56 -16.01
C HIS A 158 11.49 7.56 -16.98
N MET A 159 11.23 6.33 -16.54
CA MET A 159 10.67 5.24 -17.36
C MET A 159 9.13 5.20 -17.40
N VAL A 160 8.45 6.08 -16.65
CA VAL A 160 6.98 6.08 -16.52
C VAL A 160 6.27 6.67 -17.74
N GLY A 161 7.01 7.40 -18.58
CA GLY A 161 6.48 8.13 -19.74
C GLY A 161 5.89 9.49 -19.38
N GLU A 162 5.39 10.21 -20.38
CA GLU A 162 4.81 11.54 -20.19
C GLU A 162 3.41 11.45 -19.55
N GLN A 163 3.17 12.35 -18.60
CA GLN A 163 1.84 12.55 -18.04
C GLN A 163 1.01 13.38 -19.01
N ASN A 164 -0.11 12.82 -19.46
CA ASN A 164 -0.99 13.45 -20.44
C ASN A 164 -1.94 14.46 -19.78
N TYR A 165 -2.34 14.19 -18.54
CA TYR A 165 -3.32 15.01 -17.83
C TYR A 165 -3.15 14.93 -16.32
N HIS A 166 -3.41 16.05 -15.66
CA HIS A 166 -3.42 16.21 -14.21
C HIS A 166 -4.62 17.06 -13.83
N ASN A 167 -5.34 16.66 -12.77
CA ASN A 167 -6.39 17.50 -12.21
C ASN A 167 -6.62 17.24 -10.72
N PHE A 168 -6.96 18.28 -9.98
CA PHE A 168 -7.51 18.16 -8.65
C PHE A 168 -8.95 17.65 -8.73
N ILE A 169 -9.22 16.49 -8.14
CA ILE A 169 -10.56 15.87 -8.14
C ILE A 169 -11.43 16.56 -7.09
N GLY A 170 -10.87 16.82 -5.91
CA GLY A 170 -11.60 17.41 -4.81
C GLY A 170 -11.01 17.10 -3.44
N GLY A 171 -11.54 17.80 -2.44
CA GLY A 171 -11.24 17.55 -1.04
C GLY A 171 -12.49 17.10 -0.29
N PHE A 172 -12.36 16.04 0.49
CA PHE A 172 -13.48 15.40 1.18
C PHE A 172 -13.17 15.25 2.66
N ILE A 173 -14.18 15.48 3.49
CA ILE A 173 -14.08 15.30 4.93
C ILE A 173 -14.62 13.91 5.28
N PHE A 174 -13.81 13.11 5.96
CA PHE A 174 -14.22 11.81 6.49
C PHE A 174 -13.93 11.78 7.99
N GLY A 175 -14.98 11.95 8.79
CA GLY A 175 -14.84 12.19 10.23
C GLY A 175 -14.15 13.52 10.50
N ASN A 176 -13.01 13.48 11.21
CA ASN A 176 -12.22 14.67 11.56
C ASN A 176 -11.04 14.91 10.59
N TYR A 177 -10.96 14.15 9.50
CA TYR A 177 -9.82 14.18 8.58
C TYR A 177 -10.24 14.76 7.24
N TYR A 178 -9.39 15.60 6.66
CA TYR A 178 -9.59 16.20 5.35
C TYR A 178 -8.62 15.57 4.35
N TYR A 179 -9.19 14.90 3.34
CA TYR A 179 -8.43 14.22 2.30
C TYR A 179 -8.60 14.93 0.97
N LYS A 180 -7.47 15.18 0.31
CA LYS A 180 -7.38 15.79 -1.02
C LYS A 180 -7.05 14.69 -2.02
N PHE A 181 -7.66 14.75 -3.21
CA PHE A 181 -7.47 13.75 -4.25
C PHE A 181 -7.09 14.42 -5.57
N ASN A 182 -6.08 13.87 -6.24
CA ASN A 182 -5.64 14.31 -7.55
C ASN A 182 -5.64 13.15 -8.53
N GLN A 183 -6.07 13.39 -9.76
CA GLN A 183 -6.01 12.46 -10.86
C GLN A 183 -4.76 12.72 -11.69
N HIS A 184 -4.11 11.63 -12.11
CA HIS A 184 -2.96 11.65 -12.99
C HIS A 184 -3.18 10.62 -14.10
N ASP A 185 -3.11 11.05 -15.35
CA ASP A 185 -3.38 10.20 -16.50
C ASP A 185 -2.13 10.03 -17.36
N TYR A 186 -1.78 8.77 -17.59
CA TYR A 186 -0.73 8.32 -18.50
C TYR A 186 -1.37 7.49 -19.63
N ASN A 187 -0.57 7.11 -20.63
CA ASN A 187 -1.06 6.30 -21.76
C ASN A 187 -1.56 4.92 -21.31
N ASP A 188 -0.82 4.29 -20.39
CA ASP A 188 -1.04 2.89 -20.03
C ASP A 188 -1.86 2.69 -18.76
N PHE A 189 -2.00 3.74 -17.95
CA PHE A 189 -2.71 3.70 -16.68
C PHE A 189 -3.18 5.10 -16.24
N SER A 190 -4.04 5.15 -15.23
CA SER A 190 -4.37 6.34 -14.44
C SER A 190 -4.03 6.08 -12.98
N LEU A 191 -3.69 7.14 -12.26
CA LEU A 191 -3.48 7.13 -10.83
C LEU A 191 -4.43 8.12 -10.16
N VAL A 192 -4.88 7.76 -8.96
CA VAL A 192 -5.40 8.75 -8.00
C VAL A 192 -4.44 8.86 -6.85
N THR A 193 -3.99 10.07 -6.55
CA THR A 193 -3.11 10.35 -5.42
C THR A 193 -3.87 11.05 -4.31
N SER A 194 -3.54 10.74 -3.06
CA SER A 194 -4.22 11.30 -1.90
C SER A 194 -3.31 11.34 -0.67
N ASN A 195 -3.57 12.28 0.24
CA ASN A 195 -3.03 12.28 1.59
C ASN A 195 -3.79 11.30 2.50
N VAL A 196 -4.38 10.24 1.93
CA VAL A 196 -5.23 9.28 2.66
C VAL A 196 -4.46 8.66 3.83
N ASN A 197 -5.13 8.63 4.99
CA ASN A 197 -4.58 8.12 6.25
C ASN A 197 -3.30 8.85 6.72
N TYR A 198 -3.05 10.11 6.35
CA TYR A 198 -1.86 10.87 6.79
C TYR A 198 -1.65 10.78 8.31
N ASP A 199 -2.75 10.94 9.07
CA ASP A 199 -2.80 10.84 10.52
C ASP A 199 -2.38 9.45 11.04
N LYS A 200 -2.92 8.38 10.45
CA LYS A 200 -2.60 6.99 10.85
C LYS A 200 -1.20 6.58 10.44
N LYS A 201 -0.63 7.25 9.43
CA LYS A 201 0.73 7.06 8.92
C LYS A 201 1.77 7.92 9.67
N LEU A 202 1.31 8.76 10.60
CA LEU A 202 2.12 9.71 11.38
C LEU A 202 2.86 10.74 10.52
N ILE A 203 2.31 11.06 9.35
CA ILE A 203 2.81 12.09 8.44
C ILE A 203 1.87 13.30 8.45
N GLY A 204 2.40 14.46 8.08
CA GLY A 204 1.66 15.69 7.92
C GLY A 204 0.70 15.63 6.75
N MET A 205 -0.41 16.37 6.87
CA MET A 205 -1.46 16.42 5.86
C MET A 205 -0.96 16.91 4.48
N ASP A 206 0.04 17.80 4.49
CA ASP A 206 0.65 18.39 3.29
C ASP A 206 2.09 17.88 3.05
N ASP A 207 2.49 16.79 3.72
CA ASP A 207 3.81 16.18 3.49
C ASP A 207 3.91 15.59 2.09
N ASP A 208 3.02 14.67 1.73
CA ASP A 208 2.98 14.16 0.37
C ASP A 208 1.63 13.51 0.03
N TYR A 209 1.37 13.39 -1.26
CA TYR A 209 0.30 12.56 -1.78
C TYR A 209 0.87 11.19 -2.12
N VAL A 210 0.20 10.15 -1.64
CA VAL A 210 0.56 8.79 -2.02
C VAL A 210 -0.34 8.27 -3.12
N ILE A 211 0.15 7.32 -3.91
CA ILE A 211 -0.70 6.59 -4.86
C ILE A 211 -1.76 5.81 -4.08
N SER A 212 -3.01 6.24 -4.21
CA SER A 212 -4.18 5.68 -3.50
C SER A 212 -5.05 4.80 -4.39
N SER A 213 -4.92 4.94 -5.71
CA SER A 213 -5.56 4.09 -6.70
C SER A 213 -4.69 3.97 -7.94
N ILE A 214 -4.73 2.79 -8.55
CA ILE A 214 -4.10 2.49 -9.83
C ILE A 214 -5.16 1.88 -10.73
N THR A 215 -5.27 2.41 -11.95
CA THR A 215 -6.22 1.97 -12.97
C THR A 215 -5.49 1.64 -14.25
N LEU A 216 -5.37 0.37 -14.61
CA LEU A 216 -4.72 -0.01 -15.88
C LEU A 216 -5.62 0.25 -17.08
N LYS A 217 -5.08 0.77 -18.19
CA LYS A 217 -5.82 1.05 -19.44
C LYS A 217 -5.57 0.01 -20.54
N ASN A 218 -4.45 -0.71 -20.46
CA ASN A 218 -4.07 -1.73 -21.43
C ASN A 218 -3.18 -2.83 -20.83
N LYS A 219 -2.78 -3.79 -21.68
CA LYS A 219 -2.06 -5.01 -21.30
C LYS A 219 -0.57 -4.84 -20.97
N ASN A 220 -0.03 -3.62 -21.03
CA ASN A 220 1.41 -3.36 -20.85
C ASN A 220 1.85 -3.58 -19.40
N TYR A 221 0.94 -3.35 -18.45
CA TYR A 221 1.16 -3.62 -17.04
C TYR A 221 0.42 -4.88 -16.60
N LYS A 222 0.97 -5.55 -15.60
CA LYS A 222 0.43 -6.76 -14.97
C LYS A 222 0.52 -6.68 -13.45
N THR A 223 -0.34 -7.40 -12.74
CA THR A 223 -0.21 -7.62 -11.30
C THR A 223 1.06 -8.41 -11.00
N LEU A 224 1.48 -8.46 -9.72
CA LEU A 224 2.64 -9.27 -9.30
C LEU A 224 2.51 -10.75 -9.72
N LYS A 225 1.28 -11.30 -9.70
CA LYS A 225 1.00 -12.69 -10.13
C LYS A 225 0.85 -12.84 -11.65
N GLY A 226 0.97 -11.76 -12.41
CA GLY A 226 1.03 -11.78 -13.87
C GLY A 226 -0.31 -11.68 -14.61
N VAL A 227 -1.37 -11.25 -13.91
CA VAL A 227 -2.65 -10.91 -14.54
C VAL A 227 -2.57 -9.55 -15.21
N ARG A 228 -3.05 -9.45 -16.45
CA ARG A 228 -3.06 -8.24 -17.27
C ARG A 228 -4.42 -8.08 -17.92
N ILE A 229 -4.68 -6.87 -18.40
CA ILE A 229 -5.84 -6.58 -19.24
C ILE A 229 -5.87 -7.52 -20.45
N GLY A 230 -6.98 -8.23 -20.62
CA GLY A 230 -7.17 -9.22 -21.70
C GLY A 230 -7.12 -10.68 -21.25
N ASP A 231 -6.67 -10.96 -20.03
CA ASP A 231 -6.64 -12.31 -19.47
C ASP A 231 -8.04 -12.86 -19.16
N SER A 232 -8.19 -14.19 -19.18
CA SER A 232 -9.46 -14.86 -18.89
C SER A 232 -9.76 -14.95 -17.39
N VAL A 233 -11.03 -15.14 -17.06
CA VAL A 233 -11.47 -15.47 -15.69
C VAL A 233 -10.76 -16.72 -15.18
N ASP A 234 -10.62 -17.77 -16.02
CA ASP A 234 -9.92 -19.00 -15.63
C ASP A 234 -8.48 -18.72 -15.17
N LYS A 235 -7.75 -17.83 -15.85
CA LYS A 235 -6.39 -17.44 -15.45
C LYS A 235 -6.38 -16.66 -14.13
N ILE A 236 -7.34 -15.77 -13.92
CA ILE A 236 -7.49 -15.06 -12.63
C ILE A 236 -7.73 -16.08 -11.52
N MET A 237 -8.66 -17.02 -11.73
CA MET A 237 -9.02 -18.03 -10.75
C MET A 237 -7.89 -19.03 -10.50
N GLU A 238 -7.11 -19.42 -11.50
CA GLU A 238 -5.90 -20.23 -11.32
C GLU A 238 -4.92 -19.59 -10.33
N LEU A 239 -4.76 -18.26 -10.40
CA LEU A 239 -3.79 -17.51 -9.62
C LEU A 239 -4.30 -17.03 -8.25
N TYR A 240 -5.62 -16.94 -8.06
CA TYR A 240 -6.20 -16.31 -6.88
C TYR A 240 -7.33 -17.09 -6.20
N ASN A 241 -7.82 -18.23 -6.71
CA ASN A 241 -8.97 -18.97 -6.15
C ASN A 241 -8.82 -19.42 -4.68
N HIS A 242 -7.59 -19.50 -4.17
CA HIS A 242 -7.29 -19.87 -2.79
C HIS A 242 -7.44 -18.68 -1.81
N ILE A 243 -7.75 -17.50 -2.32
CA ILE A 243 -7.92 -16.26 -1.57
C ILE A 243 -9.41 -15.94 -1.49
N PRO A 244 -9.95 -15.55 -0.31
CA PRO A 244 -11.32 -15.04 -0.23
C PRO A 244 -11.54 -13.88 -1.20
N TYR A 245 -12.64 -13.95 -1.96
CA TYR A 245 -13.00 -12.96 -2.97
C TYR A 245 -14.49 -12.67 -2.95
N LYS A 246 -14.86 -11.50 -3.48
CA LYS A 246 -16.23 -11.17 -3.85
C LYS A 246 -16.34 -11.25 -5.35
N GLN A 247 -17.47 -11.77 -5.84
CA GLN A 247 -17.74 -11.82 -7.27
C GLN A 247 -19.15 -11.30 -7.53
N THR A 248 -19.27 -10.46 -8.55
CA THR A 248 -20.52 -10.08 -9.19
C THR A 248 -20.47 -10.54 -10.65
N ASP A 249 -21.53 -10.30 -11.41
CA ASP A 249 -21.57 -10.62 -12.85
C ASP A 249 -20.47 -9.88 -13.63
N ASN A 250 -20.06 -8.70 -13.14
CA ASN A 250 -19.15 -7.79 -13.84
C ASN A 250 -17.80 -7.60 -13.15
N GLU A 251 -17.53 -8.29 -12.04
CA GLU A 251 -16.31 -8.00 -11.25
C GLU A 251 -15.90 -9.17 -10.36
N ILE A 252 -14.59 -9.38 -10.23
CA ILE A 252 -13.98 -10.19 -9.17
C ILE A 252 -13.08 -9.28 -8.33
N GLU A 253 -13.36 -9.18 -7.03
CA GLU A 253 -12.63 -8.34 -6.09
C GLU A 253 -11.93 -9.19 -5.02
N PHE A 254 -10.66 -8.88 -4.78
CA PHE A 254 -9.85 -9.39 -3.68
C PHE A 254 -9.51 -8.24 -2.75
N SER A 255 -9.65 -8.43 -1.43
CA SER A 255 -9.42 -7.36 -0.45
C SER A 255 -8.47 -7.80 0.66
N LEU A 256 -7.62 -6.87 1.11
CA LEU A 256 -6.75 -7.00 2.28
C LEU A 256 -6.85 -5.72 3.10
N ARG A 257 -7.52 -5.79 4.26
CA ARG A 257 -7.85 -4.61 5.10
C ARG A 257 -8.50 -3.51 4.28
N ASP A 258 -7.83 -2.37 4.19
CA ASP A 258 -8.25 -1.20 3.45
C ASP A 258 -7.92 -1.30 1.97
N MET A 259 -7.08 -2.22 1.49
CA MET A 259 -6.76 -2.33 0.06
C MET A 259 -7.71 -3.31 -0.66
N SER A 260 -8.08 -2.96 -1.89
CA SER A 260 -8.78 -3.85 -2.81
C SER A 260 -8.06 -3.92 -4.16
N MET A 261 -8.21 -5.06 -4.82
CA MET A 261 -7.81 -5.31 -6.19
C MET A 261 -9.01 -5.89 -6.91
N SER A 262 -9.48 -5.21 -7.96
CA SER A 262 -10.61 -5.71 -8.72
C SER A 262 -10.31 -5.89 -10.20
N PHE A 263 -10.96 -6.92 -10.75
CA PHE A 263 -10.92 -7.30 -12.16
C PHE A 263 -12.32 -7.14 -12.74
N GLU A 264 -12.51 -6.15 -13.60
CA GLU A 264 -13.77 -5.95 -14.32
C GLU A 264 -13.97 -7.07 -15.35
N LEU A 265 -15.09 -7.78 -15.26
CA LEU A 265 -15.52 -8.80 -16.20
C LEU A 265 -16.41 -8.14 -17.26
N LYS A 266 -16.12 -8.38 -18.53
CA LYS A 266 -17.06 -8.06 -19.62
C LYS A 266 -17.62 -9.35 -20.16
N GLU A 267 -18.94 -9.46 -20.18
CA GLU A 267 -19.60 -10.53 -20.91
C GLU A 267 -19.11 -10.53 -22.37
N GLY A 268 -18.74 -11.70 -22.86
CA GLY A 268 -18.70 -11.91 -24.30
C GLY A 268 -20.12 -11.68 -24.82
N LEU A 269 -20.31 -10.69 -25.69
CA LEU A 269 -21.49 -10.62 -26.54
C LEU A 269 -21.58 -11.95 -27.31
N HIS A 270 -22.30 -12.92 -26.76
CA HIS A 270 -22.80 -14.06 -27.50
C HIS A 270 -23.87 -13.52 -28.45
N SER A 271 -23.45 -13.01 -29.62
CA SER A 271 -24.34 -12.92 -30.77
C SER A 271 -24.47 -14.33 -31.35
N HIS A 272 -25.46 -15.07 -30.89
CA HIS A 272 -26.04 -16.11 -31.74
C HIS A 272 -27.22 -15.50 -32.48
N ASN A 273 -27.11 -15.58 -33.82
CA ASN A 273 -28.14 -15.24 -34.79
C ASN A 273 -29.46 -15.96 -34.53
#